data_AF-A0A951AZ30-F1
#
_entry.id   AF-A0A951AZ30-F1
#
_cell.length_a   1.000
_cell.length_b   1.000
_cell.length_c   1.000
_cell.angle_alpha   90.00
_cell.angle_beta   90.00
_cell.angle_gamma   90.00
#
_symmetry.space_group_name_H-M   'P 1'
#
loop_
_entity.id
_entity.type
_entity.pdbx_description
1 polymer ?
#
loop_
_entity_poly.entity_id
_entity_poly.type
_entity_poly.pdbx_seq_one_letter_code
_entity_poly.pdbx_strand_id
1 'polypeptide(L)'
;MLRQLDKICEVDRDISRWIGRQPPSVLDGTMKALSTAANHSMLWFAITAVLGVRKGATRRAAMRGVLSVAATSVTANAVLKPLLPRRRPAARELPAYQLLDDPPTSSSFPSGHAASAAAFATAVGLECPKAGLALVPLAAAVAYSRIHVGVHWTSDVVVGAAVGSGIALSTQRWWPVRTTDEARARPHNHAPVLPGGAGLVMVTNPRSGEPDYDPTEEITEALPSATVLRATEEVDLQKQLEAELAAGHARSNGAVRAVGVAGGDGTVAAAAAVAGRRGLPLAVVPTGTLNHFARDVGVYDLQEVVDATQAGEAVAVDIGVVEIRDGGQARHTRYFLNTASLGCYSDLVRLREKWEKRWGKWPAFAAALVRTLRHAQPLRVRIDGKERTLWILFVGNGPYHPRGMVPAWRPQLDSGLLDIRYLRADRRLSRTRAVIALALGVLRHTRTYVQREAPSLDVELLGGRAMLSTDGEVYDEGGRFTFRVAERPIAVYRRNEENWPDRPRPHLRW
;
A
#
# COMPACT_ATOMS: atom_id res chain seq x y z
N MET A 1 -40.31 11.95 13.38
CA MET A 1 -39.01 12.14 14.07
C MET A 1 -39.16 12.19 15.60
N LEU A 2 -39.94 13.12 16.18
CA LEU A 2 -40.10 13.25 17.65
C LEU A 2 -40.58 11.95 18.35
N ARG A 3 -41.65 11.30 17.85
CA ARG A 3 -42.14 10.02 18.41
C ARG A 3 -41.12 8.87 18.38
N GLN A 4 -40.13 8.91 17.49
CA GLN A 4 -39.08 7.88 17.46
C GLN A 4 -38.01 8.14 18.52
N LEU A 5 -37.71 9.41 18.79
CA LEU A 5 -36.78 9.82 19.85
C LEU A 5 -37.35 9.51 21.24
N ASP A 6 -38.67 9.67 21.42
CA ASP A 6 -39.34 9.33 22.68
C ASP A 6 -39.24 7.83 22.99
N LYS A 7 -39.49 6.99 21.98
CA LYS A 7 -39.32 5.52 22.11
C LYS A 7 -37.89 5.12 22.46
N ILE A 8 -36.87 5.76 21.86
CA ILE A 8 -35.47 5.50 22.20
C ILE A 8 -35.18 5.87 23.65
N CYS A 9 -35.70 7.02 24.12
CA CYS A 9 -35.55 7.43 25.51
C CYS A 9 -36.23 6.48 26.50
N GLU A 10 -37.38 5.91 26.15
CA GLU A 10 -38.06 4.89 26.96
C GLU A 10 -37.23 3.62 27.07
N VAL A 11 -36.77 3.08 25.95
CA VAL A 11 -35.90 1.89 25.91
C VAL A 11 -34.63 2.09 26.73
N ASP A 12 -33.98 3.25 26.59
CA ASP A 12 -32.78 3.58 27.37
C ASP A 12 -33.05 3.56 28.88
N ARG A 13 -34.17 4.16 29.32
CA ARG A 13 -34.57 4.16 30.74
C ARG A 13 -34.90 2.77 31.24
N ASP A 14 -35.57 1.96 30.45
CA ASP A 14 -35.95 0.60 30.86
C ASP A 14 -34.72 -0.29 31.02
N ILE A 15 -33.74 -0.17 30.13
CA ILE A 15 -32.44 -0.86 30.27
C ILE A 15 -31.72 -0.37 31.53
N SER A 16 -31.61 0.94 31.75
CA SER A 16 -30.95 1.49 32.94
C SER A 16 -31.62 1.03 34.24
N ARG A 17 -32.96 1.04 34.30
CA ARG A 17 -33.72 0.53 35.45
C ARG A 17 -33.53 -0.97 35.64
N TRP A 18 -33.51 -1.75 34.57
CA TRP A 18 -33.29 -3.19 34.65
C TRP A 18 -31.92 -3.53 35.23
N ILE A 19 -30.87 -2.80 34.84
CA ILE A 19 -29.52 -2.92 35.41
C ILE A 19 -29.53 -2.49 36.89
N GLY A 20 -30.17 -1.37 37.22
CA GLY A 20 -30.25 -0.85 38.59
C GLY A 20 -31.00 -1.73 39.59
N ARG A 21 -31.86 -2.65 39.10
CA ARG A 21 -32.58 -3.61 39.95
C ARG A 21 -31.79 -4.88 40.26
N GLN A 22 -30.63 -5.09 39.62
CA GLN A 22 -29.81 -6.26 39.89
C GLN A 22 -29.20 -6.17 41.30
N PRO A 23 -29.02 -7.30 42.00
CA PRO A 23 -28.37 -7.30 43.32
C PRO A 23 -26.87 -6.96 43.20
N PRO A 24 -26.25 -6.43 44.28
CA PRO A 24 -24.82 -6.16 44.31
C PRO A 24 -24.00 -7.42 43.99
N SER A 25 -22.93 -7.24 43.21
CA SER A 25 -22.07 -8.33 42.75
C SER A 25 -20.62 -7.87 42.52
N VAL A 26 -19.71 -8.83 42.33
CA VAL A 26 -18.30 -8.54 41.96
C VAL A 26 -18.20 -7.78 40.62
N LEU A 27 -19.23 -7.91 39.77
CA LEU A 27 -19.31 -7.22 38.50
C LEU A 27 -19.30 -5.70 38.66
N ASP A 28 -19.95 -5.16 39.70
CA ASP A 28 -20.02 -3.70 39.92
C ASP A 28 -18.62 -3.10 40.12
N GLY A 29 -17.81 -3.73 40.98
CA GLY A 29 -16.43 -3.33 41.22
C GLY A 29 -15.56 -3.45 39.96
N THR A 30 -15.74 -4.54 39.20
CA THR A 30 -14.99 -4.78 37.96
C THR A 30 -15.36 -3.75 36.88
N MET A 31 -16.64 -3.42 36.73
CA MET A 31 -17.11 -2.43 35.76
C MET A 31 -16.66 -1.01 36.13
N LYS A 32 -16.64 -0.66 37.42
CA LYS A 32 -16.04 0.59 37.90
C LYS A 32 -14.55 0.66 37.56
N ALA A 33 -13.79 -0.37 37.91
CA ALA A 33 -12.35 -0.43 37.62
C ALA A 33 -12.06 -0.33 36.12
N LEU A 34 -12.81 -1.07 35.28
CA LEU A 34 -12.67 -1.04 33.83
C LEU A 34 -13.03 0.33 33.24
N SER A 35 -14.10 0.95 33.73
CA SER A 35 -14.50 2.31 33.34
C SER A 35 -13.40 3.33 33.67
N THR A 36 -12.78 3.24 34.85
CA THR A 36 -11.68 4.11 35.27
C THR A 36 -10.40 3.86 34.48
N ALA A 37 -10.03 2.61 34.23
CA ALA A 37 -8.86 2.26 33.42
C ALA A 37 -8.95 2.75 31.97
N ALA A 38 -10.17 2.90 31.44
CA ALA A 38 -10.42 3.43 30.12
C ALA A 38 -10.43 4.98 30.06
N ASN A 39 -10.29 5.68 31.20
CA ASN A 39 -10.20 7.14 31.22
C ASN A 39 -9.00 7.63 30.42
N HIS A 40 -9.19 8.78 29.75
CA HIS A 40 -8.20 9.39 28.85
C HIS A 40 -7.64 8.44 27.78
N SER A 41 -8.34 7.36 27.46
CA SER A 41 -7.87 6.30 26.54
C SER A 41 -6.61 5.56 26.99
N MET A 42 -6.27 5.58 28.28
CA MET A 42 -5.04 4.96 28.82
C MET A 42 -4.93 3.47 28.51
N LEU A 43 -6.03 2.72 28.65
CA LEU A 43 -6.10 1.31 28.27
C LEU A 43 -5.65 1.08 26.81
N TRP A 44 -6.11 1.92 25.88
CA TRP A 44 -5.78 1.80 24.46
C TRP A 44 -4.33 2.20 24.16
N PHE A 45 -3.78 3.18 24.89
CA PHE A 45 -2.36 3.53 24.79
C PHE A 45 -1.45 2.41 25.32
N ALA A 46 -1.84 1.70 26.38
CA ALA A 46 -1.11 0.53 26.86
C ALA A 46 -1.09 -0.59 25.81
N ILE A 47 -2.24 -0.91 25.21
CA ILE A 47 -2.32 -1.91 24.12
C ILE A 47 -1.50 -1.46 22.90
N THR A 48 -1.52 -0.16 22.58
CA THR A 48 -0.69 0.42 21.51
C THR A 48 0.79 0.17 21.76
N ALA A 49 1.27 0.40 22.99
CA ALA A 49 2.67 0.18 23.34
C ALA A 49 3.07 -1.29 23.09
N VAL A 50 2.22 -2.24 23.49
CA VAL A 50 2.43 -3.68 23.25
C VAL A 50 2.44 -4.03 21.76
N LEU A 51 1.43 -3.59 21.01
CA LEU A 51 1.34 -3.85 19.56
C LEU A 51 2.48 -3.17 18.76
N GLY A 52 2.99 -2.05 19.28
CA GLY A 52 4.03 -1.24 18.67
C GLY A 52 5.46 -1.77 18.80
N VAL A 53 5.71 -2.77 19.67
CA VAL A 53 7.06 -3.33 19.92
C VAL A 53 7.66 -3.95 18.66
N ARG A 54 6.88 -4.70 17.89
CA ARG A 54 7.33 -5.39 16.68
C ARG A 54 7.06 -4.55 15.44
N LYS A 55 8.06 -4.40 14.56
CA LYS A 55 7.84 -3.86 13.20
C LYS A 55 6.87 -4.78 12.44
N GLY A 56 6.13 -4.23 11.48
CA GLY A 56 5.16 -5.00 10.66
C GLY A 56 3.72 -4.52 10.86
N ALA A 57 2.75 -5.41 10.60
CA ALA A 57 1.34 -5.03 10.64
C ALA A 57 0.87 -4.67 12.04
N THR A 58 1.41 -5.28 13.12
CA THR A 58 1.03 -4.95 14.50
C THR A 58 1.35 -3.50 14.87
N ARG A 59 2.53 -2.98 14.49
CA ARG A 59 2.88 -1.58 14.70
C ARG A 59 2.05 -0.64 13.84
N ARG A 60 1.73 -1.04 12.60
CA ARG A 60 0.79 -0.29 11.74
C ARG A 60 -0.61 -0.23 12.37
N ALA A 61 -1.09 -1.34 12.94
CA ALA A 61 -2.33 -1.45 13.68
C ALA A 61 -2.35 -0.53 14.90
N ALA A 62 -1.27 -0.51 15.68
CA ALA A 62 -1.10 0.37 16.83
C ALA A 62 -1.17 1.85 16.43
N MET A 63 -0.41 2.26 15.41
CA MET A 63 -0.41 3.64 14.90
C MET A 63 -1.79 4.07 14.40
N ARG A 64 -2.45 3.20 13.61
CA ARG A 64 -3.78 3.46 13.08
C ARG A 64 -4.83 3.53 14.20
N GLY A 65 -4.70 2.68 15.21
CA GLY A 65 -5.54 2.68 16.41
C GLY A 65 -5.47 4.00 17.15
N VAL A 66 -4.27 4.48 17.48
CA VAL A 66 -4.09 5.78 18.17
C VAL A 66 -4.59 6.95 17.34
N LEU A 67 -4.27 6.99 16.04
CA LEU A 67 -4.77 8.03 15.13
C LEU A 67 -6.31 8.05 15.10
N SER A 68 -6.94 6.87 15.08
CA SER A 68 -8.40 6.74 15.08
C SER A 68 -9.01 7.19 16.42
N VAL A 69 -8.39 6.84 17.55
CA VAL A 69 -8.80 7.30 18.89
C VAL A 69 -8.68 8.82 19.02
N ALA A 70 -7.58 9.41 18.55
CA ALA A 70 -7.36 10.85 18.57
C ALA A 70 -8.42 11.59 17.72
N ALA A 71 -8.63 11.15 16.49
CA ALA A 71 -9.67 11.71 15.61
C ALA A 71 -11.06 11.57 16.23
N THR A 72 -11.38 10.39 16.77
CA THR A 72 -12.67 10.12 17.43
C THR A 72 -12.86 10.98 18.67
N SER A 73 -11.83 11.20 19.46
CA SER A 73 -11.89 12.04 20.66
C SER A 73 -12.20 13.50 20.30
N VAL A 74 -11.58 14.02 19.24
CA VAL A 74 -11.88 15.36 18.72
C VAL A 74 -13.31 15.44 18.21
N THR A 75 -13.74 14.50 17.35
CA THR A 75 -15.10 14.50 16.79
C THR A 75 -16.17 14.35 17.87
N ALA A 76 -16.02 13.39 18.79
CA ALA A 76 -17.01 13.14 19.83
C ALA A 76 -17.09 14.30 20.83
N ASN A 77 -15.94 14.78 21.33
CA ASN A 77 -15.94 15.77 22.43
C ASN A 77 -16.00 17.23 21.96
N ALA A 78 -15.31 17.59 20.88
CA ALA A 78 -15.23 18.97 20.42
C ALA A 78 -16.32 19.33 19.40
N VAL A 79 -16.92 18.35 18.72
CA VAL A 79 -17.93 18.60 17.68
C VAL A 79 -19.31 18.08 18.10
N LEU A 80 -19.46 16.79 18.38
CA LEU A 80 -20.78 16.20 18.60
C LEU A 80 -21.39 16.58 19.95
N LYS A 81 -20.62 16.51 21.05
CA LYS A 81 -21.10 16.85 22.39
C LYS A 81 -21.68 18.27 22.51
N PRO A 82 -21.04 19.33 21.95
CA PRO A 82 -21.62 20.67 21.95
C PRO A 82 -22.87 20.82 21.08
N LEU A 83 -22.96 20.08 19.97
CA LEU A 83 -24.07 20.19 19.02
C LEU A 83 -25.32 19.41 19.46
N LEU A 84 -25.15 18.32 20.22
CA LEU A 84 -26.21 17.40 20.60
C LEU A 84 -26.21 17.17 22.12
N PRO A 85 -26.58 18.20 22.92
CA PRO A 85 -26.57 18.10 24.37
C PRO A 85 -27.62 17.10 24.84
N ARG A 86 -27.20 16.16 25.69
CA ARG A 86 -28.09 15.19 26.34
C ARG A 86 -27.75 15.05 27.82
N ARG A 87 -28.78 15.01 28.65
CA ARG A 87 -28.65 14.76 30.09
C ARG A 87 -28.31 13.30 30.34
N ARG A 88 -27.35 13.06 31.26
CA ARG A 88 -26.95 11.72 31.71
C ARG A 88 -28.09 11.03 32.48
N PRO A 89 -28.07 9.69 32.61
CA PRO A 89 -28.93 8.98 33.57
C PRO A 89 -28.77 9.60 34.96
N ALA A 90 -29.88 9.81 35.66
CA ALA A 90 -29.83 10.44 36.97
C ALA A 90 -29.25 9.45 37.99
N ALA A 91 -28.40 9.93 38.89
CA ALA A 91 -27.90 9.14 40.03
C ALA A 91 -29.02 8.54 40.90
N ARG A 92 -30.24 9.09 40.82
CA ARG A 92 -31.44 8.55 41.51
C ARG A 92 -32.02 7.30 40.86
N GLU A 93 -31.65 6.98 39.63
CA GLU A 93 -32.17 5.81 38.90
C GLU A 93 -31.32 4.55 39.12
N LEU A 94 -30.16 4.66 39.78
CA LEU A 94 -29.24 3.56 40.05
C LEU A 94 -28.80 3.53 41.52
N PRO A 95 -28.55 2.34 42.10
CA PRO A 95 -27.99 2.21 43.45
C PRO A 95 -26.61 2.86 43.61
N ALA A 96 -26.32 3.40 44.79
CA ALA A 96 -25.06 4.10 45.08
C ALA A 96 -23.81 3.24 44.82
N TYR A 97 -23.89 1.93 45.06
CA TYR A 97 -22.76 1.02 44.85
C TYR A 97 -22.40 0.80 43.36
N GLN A 98 -23.25 1.21 42.41
CA GLN A 98 -22.97 1.17 40.96
C GLN A 98 -22.37 2.47 40.42
N LEU A 99 -22.63 3.60 41.08
CA LEU A 99 -22.18 4.92 40.63
C LEU A 99 -20.68 5.11 40.81
N LEU A 100 -20.07 5.85 39.88
CA LEU A 100 -18.69 6.33 40.04
C LEU A 100 -18.62 7.42 41.11
N ASP A 101 -17.50 7.46 41.84
CA ASP A 101 -17.28 8.46 42.90
C ASP A 101 -17.18 9.89 42.32
N ASP A 102 -16.61 10.02 41.12
CA ASP A 102 -16.50 11.30 40.38
C ASP A 102 -17.13 11.18 38.98
N PRO A 103 -18.45 11.42 38.86
CA PRO A 103 -19.14 11.31 37.58
C PRO A 103 -18.85 12.53 36.68
N PRO A 104 -18.69 12.32 35.36
CA PRO A 104 -18.39 13.41 34.43
C PRO A 104 -19.53 14.43 34.30
N THR A 105 -19.16 15.72 34.29
CA THR A 105 -20.09 16.86 34.22
C THR A 105 -20.50 17.28 32.80
N SER A 106 -19.77 16.81 31.78
CA SER A 106 -20.05 17.11 30.36
C SER A 106 -21.27 16.33 29.81
N SER A 107 -21.79 16.75 28.65
CA SER A 107 -22.88 16.07 27.92
C SER A 107 -22.70 14.54 27.84
N SER A 108 -23.82 13.80 27.94
CA SER A 108 -23.82 12.34 27.84
C SER A 108 -23.63 11.85 26.40
N PHE A 109 -24.08 12.60 25.39
CA PHE A 109 -24.13 12.12 24.02
C PHE A 109 -23.01 12.71 23.14
N PRO A 110 -22.34 11.90 22.31
CA PRO A 110 -22.24 10.43 22.38
C PRO A 110 -21.24 9.99 23.46
N SER A 111 -21.22 8.69 23.78
CA SER A 111 -20.24 8.11 24.71
C SER A 111 -18.83 8.11 24.10
N GLY A 112 -17.93 8.91 24.67
CA GLY A 112 -16.53 9.02 24.22
C GLY A 112 -15.73 7.73 24.43
N HIS A 113 -15.90 7.04 25.57
CA HIS A 113 -15.22 5.77 25.84
C HIS A 113 -15.63 4.68 24.86
N ALA A 114 -16.93 4.54 24.58
CA ALA A 114 -17.43 3.59 23.60
C ALA A 114 -16.94 3.91 22.19
N ALA A 115 -16.91 5.20 21.83
CA ALA A 115 -16.38 5.65 20.55
C ALA A 115 -14.89 5.32 20.39
N SER A 116 -14.05 5.66 21.37
CA SER A 116 -12.62 5.34 21.34
C SER A 116 -12.36 3.83 21.33
N ALA A 117 -13.12 3.04 22.10
CA ALA A 117 -13.02 1.59 22.14
C ALA A 117 -13.32 0.95 20.77
N ALA A 118 -14.44 1.33 20.16
CA ALA A 118 -14.84 0.84 18.85
C ALA A 118 -13.87 1.30 17.76
N ALA A 119 -13.41 2.57 17.82
CA ALA A 119 -12.43 3.11 16.89
C ALA A 119 -11.11 2.32 16.93
N PHE A 120 -10.60 2.04 18.15
CA PHE A 120 -9.35 1.30 18.31
C PHE A 120 -9.46 -0.14 17.83
N ALA A 121 -10.48 -0.89 18.28
CA ALA A 121 -10.69 -2.27 17.88
C ALA A 121 -10.91 -2.42 16.36
N THR A 122 -11.71 -1.52 15.76
CA THR A 122 -11.94 -1.50 14.31
C THR A 122 -10.65 -1.19 13.56
N ALA A 123 -9.91 -0.15 13.97
CA ALA A 123 -8.66 0.23 13.32
C ALA A 123 -7.57 -0.86 13.41
N VAL A 124 -7.46 -1.55 14.54
CA VAL A 124 -6.57 -2.69 14.68
C VAL A 124 -7.03 -3.85 13.80
N GLY A 125 -8.33 -4.13 13.76
CA GLY A 125 -8.90 -5.19 12.91
C GLY A 125 -8.70 -4.98 11.41
N LEU A 126 -8.63 -3.72 10.96
CA LEU A 126 -8.32 -3.40 9.56
C LEU A 126 -6.91 -3.81 9.15
N GLU A 127 -5.95 -3.80 10.08
CA GLU A 127 -4.55 -4.16 9.83
C GLU A 127 -4.25 -5.62 10.20
N CYS A 128 -4.83 -6.09 11.31
CA CYS A 128 -4.64 -7.41 11.88
C CYS A 128 -6.00 -7.98 12.32
N PRO A 129 -6.74 -8.67 11.43
CA PRO A 129 -8.10 -9.14 11.73
C PRO A 129 -8.21 -9.97 13.01
N LYS A 130 -7.25 -10.86 13.26
CA LYS A 130 -7.20 -11.70 14.48
C LYS A 130 -7.05 -10.86 15.76
N ALA A 131 -6.15 -9.87 15.74
CA ALA A 131 -5.94 -8.99 16.90
C ALA A 131 -7.14 -8.06 17.12
N GLY A 132 -7.75 -7.55 16.05
CA GLY A 132 -8.98 -6.77 16.14
C GLY A 132 -10.12 -7.57 16.74
N LEU A 133 -10.33 -8.81 16.28
CA LEU A 133 -11.33 -9.71 16.83
C LEU A 133 -11.09 -10.00 18.32
N ALA A 134 -9.84 -10.21 18.74
CA ALA A 134 -9.48 -10.39 20.13
C ALA A 134 -9.77 -9.15 21.00
N LEU A 135 -9.79 -7.94 20.42
CA LEU A 135 -10.10 -6.69 21.12
C LEU A 135 -11.61 -6.40 21.19
N VAL A 136 -12.45 -7.05 20.39
CA VAL A 136 -13.91 -6.81 20.38
C VAL A 136 -14.55 -7.06 21.75
N PRO A 137 -14.29 -8.19 22.45
CA PRO A 137 -14.86 -8.41 23.79
C PRO A 137 -14.46 -7.32 24.80
N LEU A 138 -13.20 -6.87 24.76
CA LEU A 138 -12.72 -5.81 25.64
C LEU A 138 -13.40 -4.46 25.32
N ALA A 139 -13.53 -4.12 24.04
CA ALA A 139 -14.24 -2.91 23.62
C ALA A 139 -15.73 -2.94 24.01
N ALA A 140 -16.39 -4.10 23.87
CA ALA A 140 -17.76 -4.31 24.30
C ALA A 140 -17.90 -4.19 25.83
N ALA A 141 -16.95 -4.73 26.60
CA ALA A 141 -16.93 -4.61 28.06
C ALA A 141 -16.74 -3.15 28.51
N VAL A 142 -15.85 -2.38 27.86
CA VAL A 142 -15.68 -0.94 28.11
C VAL A 142 -16.94 -0.16 27.73
N ALA A 143 -17.61 -0.52 26.64
CA ALA A 143 -18.86 0.11 26.23
C ALA A 143 -19.98 -0.17 27.26
N TYR A 144 -20.12 -1.43 27.69
CA TYR A 144 -21.10 -1.86 28.69
C TYR A 144 -20.85 -1.23 30.06
N SER A 145 -19.60 -1.10 30.49
CA SER A 145 -19.28 -0.51 31.80
C SER A 145 -19.84 0.90 31.95
N ARG A 146 -19.95 1.67 30.85
CA ARG A 146 -20.53 3.02 30.85
C ARG A 146 -22.05 3.05 31.07
N ILE A 147 -22.75 2.01 30.64
CA ILE A 147 -24.17 1.82 30.89
C ILE A 147 -24.35 1.35 32.34
N HIS A 148 -23.54 0.38 32.75
CA HIS A 148 -23.60 -0.24 34.06
C HIS A 148 -23.35 0.73 35.21
N VAL A 149 -22.34 1.61 35.10
CA VAL A 149 -22.04 2.63 36.13
C VAL A 149 -22.90 3.89 36.01
N GLY A 150 -23.90 3.90 35.12
CA GLY A 150 -24.92 4.95 35.10
C GLY A 150 -24.56 6.27 34.45
N VAL A 151 -23.44 6.32 33.72
CA VAL A 151 -22.92 7.57 33.17
C VAL A 151 -23.41 7.85 31.75
N HIS A 152 -23.89 6.84 31.03
CA HIS A 152 -24.40 6.97 29.66
C HIS A 152 -25.63 6.11 29.42
N TRP A 153 -26.51 6.57 28.52
CA TRP A 153 -27.62 5.76 28.00
C TRP A 153 -27.10 4.72 27.00
N THR A 154 -27.84 3.62 26.80
CA THR A 154 -27.49 2.58 25.83
C THR A 154 -27.32 3.15 24.42
N SER A 155 -28.23 4.01 23.99
CA SER A 155 -28.12 4.66 22.69
C SER A 155 -26.91 5.61 22.57
N ASP A 156 -26.46 6.27 23.64
CA ASP A 156 -25.22 7.07 23.64
C ASP A 156 -24.00 6.19 23.32
N VAL A 157 -24.01 4.96 23.83
CA VAL A 157 -22.96 3.96 23.64
C VAL A 157 -23.00 3.38 22.23
N VAL A 158 -24.18 3.01 21.73
CA VAL A 158 -24.36 2.49 20.36
C VAL A 158 -23.92 3.54 19.33
N VAL A 159 -24.38 4.79 19.47
CA VAL A 159 -23.98 5.86 18.53
C VAL A 159 -22.50 6.19 18.69
N GLY A 160 -21.97 6.23 19.92
CA GLY A 160 -20.54 6.39 20.15
C GLY A 160 -19.71 5.35 19.41
N ALA A 161 -20.05 4.07 19.57
CA ALA A 161 -19.38 2.97 18.89
C ALA A 161 -19.47 3.10 17.36
N ALA A 162 -20.65 3.43 16.82
CA ALA A 162 -20.85 3.65 15.38
C ALA A 162 -19.98 4.79 14.83
N VAL A 163 -19.90 5.92 15.54
CA VAL A 163 -19.03 7.06 15.18
C VAL A 163 -17.56 6.63 15.19
N GLY A 164 -17.12 5.95 16.25
CA GLY A 164 -15.75 5.46 16.38
C GLY A 164 -15.34 4.50 15.26
N SER A 165 -16.15 3.48 15.01
CA SER A 165 -15.94 2.53 13.90
C SER A 165 -15.97 3.24 12.54
N GLY A 166 -16.89 4.19 12.33
CA GLY A 166 -16.96 4.97 11.10
C GLY A 166 -15.70 5.80 10.84
N ILE A 167 -15.15 6.44 11.88
CA ILE A 167 -13.88 7.17 11.79
C ILE A 167 -12.73 6.21 11.47
N ALA A 168 -12.65 5.07 12.16
CA ALA A 168 -11.63 4.05 11.87
C ALA A 168 -11.73 3.52 10.43
N LEU A 169 -12.94 3.23 9.92
CA LEU A 169 -13.14 2.81 8.53
C LEU A 169 -12.73 3.90 7.54
N SER A 170 -13.04 5.16 7.84
CA SER A 170 -12.67 6.30 6.98
C SER A 170 -11.16 6.39 6.75
N THR A 171 -10.33 5.92 7.69
CA THR A 171 -8.88 5.91 7.52
C THR A 171 -8.42 5.05 6.33
N GLN A 172 -9.21 4.07 5.86
CA GLN A 172 -8.89 3.29 4.65
C GLN A 172 -8.76 4.15 3.40
N ARG A 173 -9.37 5.34 3.43
CA ARG A 173 -9.33 6.30 2.34
C ARG A 173 -7.94 6.88 2.09
N TRP A 174 -7.09 6.95 3.11
CA TRP A 174 -5.70 7.45 3.01
C TRP A 174 -4.67 6.40 3.38
N TRP A 175 -5.07 5.41 4.16
CA TRP A 175 -4.26 4.32 4.65
C TRP A 175 -4.92 3.00 4.24
N PRO A 176 -4.89 2.65 2.94
CA PRO A 176 -5.44 1.40 2.51
C PRO A 176 -4.51 0.26 2.96
N VAL A 177 -5.10 -0.89 3.25
CA VAL A 177 -4.36 -2.07 3.71
C VAL A 177 -4.16 -2.99 2.52
N ARG A 178 -2.90 -3.32 2.25
CA ARG A 178 -2.56 -4.39 1.31
C ARG A 178 -2.76 -5.71 2.06
N THR A 179 -3.53 -6.63 1.50
CA THR A 179 -3.84 -7.93 2.12
C THR A 179 -2.86 -9.02 1.74
N THR A 180 -2.22 -8.91 0.58
CA THR A 180 -1.19 -9.82 0.06
C THR A 180 -0.16 -9.01 -0.70
N ASP A 181 1.11 -9.37 -0.56
CA ASP A 181 2.16 -8.80 -1.41
C ASP A 181 2.04 -9.34 -2.84
N GLU A 182 1.68 -10.61 -3.01
CA GLU A 182 1.48 -11.21 -4.32
C GLU A 182 0.30 -10.59 -5.09
N ALA A 183 0.59 -10.20 -6.33
CA ALA A 183 -0.36 -9.79 -7.33
C ALA A 183 -0.89 -11.00 -8.11
N ARG A 184 -2.14 -10.91 -8.56
CA ARG A 184 -2.72 -11.93 -9.44
C ARG A 184 -2.01 -11.90 -10.80
N ALA A 185 -1.79 -13.09 -11.33
CA ALA A 185 -1.25 -13.30 -12.67
C ALA A 185 -1.70 -14.68 -13.15
N ARG A 186 -2.06 -14.80 -14.43
CA ARG A 186 -2.39 -16.09 -15.02
C ARG A 186 -1.15 -16.99 -15.09
N PRO A 187 -1.30 -18.31 -14.84
CA PRO A 187 -0.25 -19.28 -15.11
C PRO A 187 0.26 -19.20 -16.55
N HIS A 188 1.56 -19.43 -16.73
CA HIS A 188 2.22 -19.48 -18.03
C HIS A 188 2.75 -20.89 -18.28
N ASN A 189 1.93 -21.72 -18.92
CA ASN A 189 2.12 -23.18 -19.03
C ASN A 189 3.30 -23.66 -19.91
N HIS A 190 4.16 -22.75 -20.39
CA HIS A 190 5.23 -23.04 -21.36
C HIS A 190 6.60 -22.55 -20.91
N ALA A 191 6.83 -22.32 -19.61
CA ALA A 191 8.19 -22.06 -19.15
C ALA A 191 9.02 -23.35 -19.22
N PRO A 192 10.25 -23.29 -19.74
CA PRO A 192 11.13 -24.44 -19.80
C PRO A 192 11.50 -24.90 -18.39
N VAL A 193 11.54 -26.21 -18.19
CA VAL A 193 12.15 -26.81 -16.99
C VAL A 193 13.66 -26.65 -17.08
N LEU A 194 14.28 -26.17 -15.99
CA LEU A 194 15.71 -25.87 -15.89
C LEU A 194 16.33 -26.67 -14.71
N PRO A 195 16.56 -27.99 -14.86
CA PRO A 195 17.16 -28.80 -13.79
C PRO A 195 18.54 -28.24 -13.42
N GLY A 196 18.72 -27.92 -12.14
CA GLY A 196 19.95 -27.27 -11.65
C GLY A 196 20.30 -25.94 -12.35
N GLY A 197 19.35 -25.29 -13.03
CA GLY A 197 19.59 -24.07 -13.80
C GLY A 197 20.13 -24.29 -15.22
N ALA A 198 20.07 -25.50 -15.77
CA ALA A 198 20.58 -25.77 -17.12
C ALA A 198 19.94 -24.86 -18.19
N GLY A 199 20.77 -24.07 -18.89
CA GLY A 199 20.32 -23.11 -19.91
C GLY A 199 19.83 -21.76 -19.34
N LEU A 200 20.01 -21.51 -18.05
CA LEU A 200 19.76 -20.22 -17.39
C LEU A 200 21.03 -19.37 -17.43
N VAL A 201 20.89 -18.11 -17.88
CA VAL A 201 21.94 -17.09 -17.72
C VAL A 201 21.51 -16.14 -16.61
N MET A 202 22.16 -16.20 -15.46
CA MET A 202 21.81 -15.47 -14.24
C MET A 202 22.82 -14.34 -14.01
N VAL A 203 22.35 -13.10 -13.86
CA VAL A 203 23.19 -11.97 -13.44
C VAL A 203 23.02 -11.67 -11.95
N THR A 204 24.12 -11.58 -11.21
CA THR A 204 24.15 -11.22 -9.80
C THR A 204 24.66 -9.79 -9.64
N ASN A 205 23.98 -8.99 -8.83
CA ASN A 205 24.42 -7.64 -8.49
C ASN A 205 24.81 -7.57 -7.01
N PRO A 206 26.10 -7.70 -6.66
CA PRO A 206 26.57 -7.67 -5.27
C PRO A 206 26.42 -6.29 -4.60
N ARG A 207 26.12 -5.25 -5.39
CA ARG A 207 25.87 -3.89 -4.87
C ARG A 207 24.40 -3.67 -4.52
N SER A 208 23.52 -4.64 -4.81
CA SER A 208 22.11 -4.58 -4.42
C SER A 208 21.92 -5.18 -3.04
N GLY A 209 21.19 -4.48 -2.17
CA GLY A 209 20.82 -5.01 -0.86
C GLY A 209 21.78 -4.61 0.25
N GLU A 210 22.17 -5.57 1.07
CA GLU A 210 23.10 -5.35 2.18
C GLU A 210 24.54 -5.17 1.65
N PRO A 211 25.31 -4.19 2.16
CA PRO A 211 26.64 -3.86 1.60
C PRO A 211 27.64 -5.01 1.56
N ASP A 212 27.50 -5.99 2.46
CA ASP A 212 28.44 -7.09 2.66
C ASP A 212 27.88 -8.45 2.21
N TYR A 213 26.79 -8.47 1.43
CA TYR A 213 26.16 -9.70 0.94
C TYR A 213 26.32 -9.83 -0.59
N ASP A 214 27.02 -10.89 -1.02
CA ASP A 214 27.11 -11.29 -2.43
C ASP A 214 26.34 -12.60 -2.64
N PRO A 215 25.25 -12.61 -3.43
CA PRO A 215 24.44 -13.81 -3.63
C PRO A 215 25.06 -14.82 -4.61
N THR A 216 26.23 -14.52 -5.19
CA THR A 216 26.80 -15.29 -6.30
C THR A 216 27.13 -16.73 -5.92
N GLU A 217 27.74 -16.96 -4.76
CA GLU A 217 28.10 -18.31 -4.31
C GLU A 217 26.85 -19.15 -4.01
N GLU A 218 25.91 -18.59 -3.25
CA GLU A 218 24.64 -19.25 -2.88
C GLU A 218 23.83 -19.66 -4.13
N ILE A 219 23.77 -18.78 -5.14
CA ILE A 219 23.11 -19.06 -6.41
C ILE A 219 23.84 -20.14 -7.21
N THR A 220 25.17 -20.12 -7.21
CA THR A 220 25.98 -21.11 -7.92
C THR A 220 25.82 -22.49 -7.29
N GLU A 221 25.74 -22.57 -5.97
CA GLU A 221 25.48 -23.82 -5.25
C GLU A 221 24.06 -24.35 -5.52
N ALA A 222 23.05 -23.46 -5.48
CA ALA A 222 21.65 -23.85 -5.68
C ALA A 222 21.30 -24.19 -7.15
N LEU A 223 21.97 -23.55 -8.12
CA LEU A 223 21.76 -23.70 -9.56
C LEU A 223 23.10 -23.98 -10.28
N PRO A 224 23.72 -25.15 -10.05
CA PRO A 224 25.10 -25.44 -10.49
C PRO A 224 25.29 -25.54 -12.01
N SER A 225 24.20 -25.69 -12.77
CA SER A 225 24.21 -25.72 -14.24
C SER A 225 23.86 -24.36 -14.88
N ALA A 226 23.61 -23.32 -14.08
CA ALA A 226 23.39 -21.98 -14.58
C ALA A 226 24.71 -21.30 -14.94
N THR A 227 24.69 -20.46 -15.99
CA THR A 227 25.79 -19.52 -16.26
C THR A 227 25.58 -18.29 -15.40
N VAL A 228 26.41 -18.11 -14.37
CA VAL A 228 26.31 -16.99 -13.43
C VAL A 228 27.30 -15.89 -13.81
N LEU A 229 26.80 -14.66 -13.94
CA LEU A 229 27.54 -13.47 -14.31
C LEU A 229 27.49 -12.45 -13.18
N ARG A 230 28.62 -11.89 -12.80
CA ARG A 230 28.66 -10.79 -11.81
C ARG A 230 28.55 -9.44 -12.52
N ALA A 231 27.63 -8.59 -12.10
CA ALA A 231 27.46 -7.25 -12.65
C ALA A 231 28.64 -6.34 -12.27
N THR A 232 29.24 -5.65 -13.25
CA THR A 232 30.35 -4.72 -13.04
C THR A 232 29.90 -3.25 -13.14
N GLU A 233 30.75 -2.29 -12.77
CA GLU A 233 30.45 -0.85 -12.96
C GLU A 233 30.73 -0.37 -14.39
N GLU A 234 31.65 -1.05 -15.05
CA GLU A 234 32.24 -0.64 -16.33
C GLU A 234 31.28 -0.85 -17.50
N VAL A 235 30.38 -1.83 -17.38
CA VAL A 235 29.48 -2.25 -18.45
C VAL A 235 28.04 -2.14 -17.97
N ASP A 236 27.21 -1.49 -18.79
CA ASP A 236 25.76 -1.48 -18.59
C ASP A 236 25.22 -2.92 -18.51
N LEU A 237 24.41 -3.21 -17.49
CA LEU A 237 23.93 -4.56 -17.21
C LEU A 237 23.14 -5.17 -18.38
N GLN A 238 22.37 -4.35 -19.12
CA GLN A 238 21.64 -4.85 -20.29
C GLN A 238 22.61 -5.25 -21.39
N LYS A 239 23.67 -4.46 -21.63
CA LYS A 239 24.72 -4.81 -22.59
C LYS A 239 25.48 -6.07 -22.18
N GLN A 240 25.82 -6.21 -20.90
CA GLN A 240 26.51 -7.40 -20.39
C GLN A 240 25.66 -8.66 -20.60
N LEU A 241 24.38 -8.61 -20.22
CA LEU A 241 23.44 -9.71 -20.47
C LEU A 241 23.30 -10.00 -21.96
N GLU A 242 23.11 -8.99 -22.81
CA GLU A 242 22.95 -9.19 -24.25
C GLU A 242 24.20 -9.82 -24.91
N ALA A 243 25.39 -9.42 -24.48
CA ALA A 243 26.65 -9.98 -24.96
C ALA A 243 26.76 -11.48 -24.59
N GLU A 244 26.44 -11.84 -23.35
CA GLU A 244 26.51 -13.23 -22.89
C GLU A 244 25.41 -14.10 -23.49
N LEU A 245 24.21 -13.55 -23.71
CA LEU A 245 23.16 -14.26 -24.44
C LEU A 245 23.59 -14.55 -25.89
N ALA A 246 24.24 -13.61 -26.55
CA ALA A 246 24.79 -13.81 -27.90
C ALA A 246 25.92 -14.85 -27.91
N ALA A 247 26.88 -14.75 -26.98
CA ALA A 247 28.00 -15.68 -26.87
C ALA A 247 27.55 -17.09 -26.42
N GLY A 248 26.58 -17.18 -25.52
CA GLY A 248 25.98 -18.43 -25.06
C GLY A 248 25.26 -19.16 -26.19
N HIS A 249 24.49 -18.45 -27.01
CA HIS A 249 23.84 -19.02 -28.18
C HIS A 249 24.85 -19.64 -29.16
N ALA A 250 26.01 -19.00 -29.37
CA ALA A 250 27.08 -19.50 -30.22
C ALA A 250 27.80 -20.73 -29.65
N ARG A 251 28.03 -20.79 -28.32
CA ARG A 251 28.73 -21.90 -27.65
C ARG A 251 27.89 -23.17 -27.50
N SER A 252 26.59 -23.02 -27.35
CA SER A 252 25.69 -24.10 -26.90
C SER A 252 24.69 -24.57 -27.96
N ASN A 253 24.94 -24.25 -29.25
CA ASN A 253 24.02 -24.56 -30.36
C ASN A 253 22.58 -24.06 -30.11
N GLY A 254 22.46 -22.91 -29.43
CA GLY A 254 21.18 -22.26 -29.13
C GLY A 254 20.52 -22.56 -27.77
N ALA A 255 21.19 -23.18 -26.80
CA ALA A 255 20.55 -23.70 -25.59
C ALA A 255 20.32 -22.70 -24.43
N VAL A 256 20.31 -21.38 -24.65
CA VAL A 256 19.83 -20.44 -23.63
C VAL A 256 18.31 -20.47 -23.60
N ARG A 257 17.74 -20.83 -22.46
CA ARG A 257 16.29 -21.05 -22.29
C ARG A 257 15.63 -20.03 -21.38
N ALA A 258 16.40 -19.33 -20.54
CA ALA A 258 15.88 -18.30 -19.64
C ALA A 258 16.97 -17.30 -19.23
N VAL A 259 16.54 -16.13 -18.76
CA VAL A 259 17.37 -15.11 -18.12
C VAL A 259 17.05 -15.09 -16.63
N GLY A 260 18.06 -14.91 -15.78
CA GLY A 260 17.91 -14.76 -14.34
C GLY A 260 18.54 -13.46 -13.86
N VAL A 261 18.03 -12.93 -12.76
CA VAL A 261 18.62 -11.80 -12.05
C VAL A 261 18.52 -11.97 -10.54
N ALA A 262 19.62 -11.68 -9.85
CA ALA A 262 19.66 -11.51 -8.41
C ALA A 262 20.08 -10.07 -8.08
N GLY A 263 19.10 -9.25 -7.70
CA GLY A 263 19.33 -7.84 -7.43
C GLY A 263 18.10 -7.09 -6.91
N GLY A 264 18.23 -5.77 -6.80
CA GLY A 264 17.11 -4.88 -6.51
C GLY A 264 16.27 -4.52 -7.74
N ASP A 265 15.22 -3.71 -7.54
CA ASP A 265 14.21 -3.41 -8.56
C ASP A 265 14.78 -2.86 -9.88
N GLY A 266 15.83 -2.02 -9.84
CA GLY A 266 16.47 -1.49 -11.04
C GLY A 266 17.23 -2.56 -11.84
N THR A 267 17.96 -3.45 -11.16
CA THR A 267 18.64 -4.59 -11.78
C THR A 267 17.61 -5.55 -12.39
N VAL A 268 16.51 -5.79 -11.69
CA VAL A 268 15.41 -6.63 -12.17
C VAL A 268 14.73 -6.03 -13.39
N ALA A 269 14.49 -4.71 -13.41
CA ALA A 269 13.94 -4.01 -14.56
C ALA A 269 14.84 -4.12 -15.80
N ALA A 270 16.15 -3.94 -15.63
CA ALA A 270 17.13 -4.09 -16.71
C ALA A 270 17.14 -5.52 -17.28
N ALA A 271 17.16 -6.55 -16.43
CA ALA A 271 17.10 -7.94 -16.86
C ALA A 271 15.78 -8.29 -17.57
N ALA A 272 14.65 -7.80 -17.05
CA ALA A 272 13.34 -8.00 -17.67
C ALA A 272 13.22 -7.32 -19.04
N ALA A 273 13.85 -6.14 -19.22
CA ALA A 273 13.90 -5.48 -20.52
C ALA A 273 14.63 -6.35 -21.56
N VAL A 274 15.73 -7.02 -21.17
CA VAL A 274 16.45 -7.96 -22.04
C VAL A 274 15.60 -9.21 -22.30
N ALA A 275 15.01 -9.79 -21.26
CA ALA A 275 14.13 -10.96 -21.36
C ALA A 275 12.95 -10.71 -22.31
N GLY A 276 12.28 -9.56 -22.18
CA GLY A 276 11.20 -9.13 -23.05
C GLY A 276 11.63 -8.95 -24.51
N ARG A 277 12.80 -8.32 -24.77
CA ARG A 277 13.34 -8.19 -26.13
C ARG A 277 13.68 -9.53 -26.79
N ARG A 278 14.17 -10.49 -26.00
CA ARG A 278 14.58 -11.82 -26.48
C ARG A 278 13.46 -12.86 -26.46
N GLY A 279 12.31 -12.53 -25.87
CA GLY A 279 11.20 -13.48 -25.68
C GLY A 279 11.57 -14.63 -24.73
N LEU A 280 12.45 -14.39 -23.76
CA LEU A 280 12.91 -15.39 -22.81
C LEU A 280 12.16 -15.26 -21.47
N PRO A 281 11.88 -16.38 -20.78
CA PRO A 281 11.44 -16.39 -19.38
C PRO A 281 12.46 -15.72 -18.45
N LEU A 282 11.97 -15.18 -17.34
CA LEU A 282 12.74 -14.46 -16.33
C LEU A 282 12.66 -15.17 -14.96
N ALA A 283 13.80 -15.47 -14.37
CA ALA A 283 13.94 -15.84 -12.96
C ALA A 283 14.40 -14.63 -12.13
N VAL A 284 13.80 -14.39 -10.96
CA VAL A 284 14.09 -13.23 -10.12
C VAL A 284 14.40 -13.67 -8.70
N VAL A 285 15.63 -13.44 -8.25
CA VAL A 285 16.06 -13.67 -6.86
C VAL A 285 16.07 -12.31 -6.11
N PRO A 286 15.26 -12.15 -5.05
CA PRO A 286 15.09 -10.87 -4.37
C PRO A 286 16.24 -10.56 -3.41
N THR A 287 17.31 -9.94 -3.89
CA THR A 287 18.49 -9.59 -3.04
C THR A 287 18.60 -8.10 -2.72
N GLY A 288 17.72 -7.25 -3.25
CA GLY A 288 17.68 -5.82 -2.93
C GLY A 288 16.98 -5.46 -1.61
N THR A 289 16.94 -4.16 -1.29
CA THR A 289 16.35 -3.66 -0.03
C THR A 289 14.81 -3.70 0.01
N LEU A 290 14.15 -3.38 -1.11
CA LEU A 290 12.68 -3.24 -1.18
C LEU A 290 12.00 -4.35 -1.98
N ASN A 291 12.66 -4.86 -3.03
CA ASN A 291 12.23 -5.97 -3.88
C ASN A 291 10.76 -5.89 -4.28
N HIS A 292 10.31 -4.69 -4.69
CA HIS A 292 8.91 -4.44 -4.99
C HIS A 292 8.38 -5.37 -6.09
N PHE A 293 9.13 -5.55 -7.17
CA PHE A 293 8.71 -6.42 -8.26
C PHE A 293 8.67 -7.89 -7.86
N ALA A 294 9.71 -8.41 -7.20
CA ALA A 294 9.74 -9.81 -6.78
C ALA A 294 8.58 -10.13 -5.80
N ARG A 295 8.28 -9.21 -4.88
CA ARG A 295 7.13 -9.31 -3.98
C ARG A 295 5.79 -9.25 -4.70
N ASP A 296 5.66 -8.37 -5.71
CA ASP A 296 4.47 -8.32 -6.57
C ASP A 296 4.27 -9.66 -7.31
N VAL A 297 5.35 -10.25 -7.83
CA VAL A 297 5.28 -11.59 -8.46
C VAL A 297 4.89 -12.64 -7.42
N GLY A 298 5.39 -12.51 -6.18
CA GLY A 298 5.17 -13.45 -5.09
C GLY A 298 6.36 -14.39 -4.86
N VAL A 299 7.57 -13.94 -5.24
CA VAL A 299 8.86 -14.60 -4.99
C VAL A 299 9.59 -13.89 -3.86
N TYR A 300 9.95 -14.64 -2.82
CA TYR A 300 10.46 -14.12 -1.56
C TYR A 300 11.88 -14.56 -1.24
N ASP A 301 12.34 -15.70 -1.77
CA ASP A 301 13.68 -16.22 -1.54
C ASP A 301 14.22 -16.98 -2.76
N LEU A 302 15.48 -17.44 -2.66
CA LEU A 302 16.14 -18.23 -3.69
C LEU A 302 15.49 -19.60 -3.86
N GLN A 303 15.02 -20.23 -2.78
CA GLN A 303 14.46 -21.58 -2.83
C GLN A 303 13.17 -21.63 -3.67
N GLU A 304 12.31 -20.61 -3.58
CA GLU A 304 11.13 -20.49 -4.44
C GLU A 304 11.49 -20.39 -5.92
N VAL A 305 12.60 -19.73 -6.26
CA VAL A 305 13.11 -19.65 -7.64
C VAL A 305 13.62 -21.01 -8.11
N VAL A 306 14.37 -21.72 -7.26
CA VAL A 306 14.86 -23.07 -7.55
C VAL A 306 13.67 -24.01 -7.81
N ASP A 307 12.67 -24.01 -6.93
CA ASP A 307 11.47 -24.83 -7.04
C ASP A 307 10.73 -24.54 -8.36
N ALA A 308 10.47 -23.26 -8.64
CA ALA A 308 9.76 -22.83 -9.83
C ALA A 308 10.51 -23.18 -11.13
N THR A 309 11.83 -22.97 -11.17
CA THR A 309 12.66 -23.25 -12.35
C THR A 309 12.80 -24.75 -12.62
N GLN A 310 12.89 -25.58 -11.57
CA GLN A 310 12.91 -27.03 -11.69
C GLN A 310 11.56 -27.62 -12.11
N ALA A 311 10.45 -27.02 -11.68
CA ALA A 311 9.11 -27.46 -12.07
C ALA A 311 8.61 -26.85 -13.39
N GLY A 312 9.27 -25.81 -13.91
CA GLY A 312 8.80 -25.06 -15.08
C GLY A 312 7.56 -24.21 -14.77
N GLU A 313 7.40 -23.80 -13.51
CA GLU A 313 6.26 -23.02 -13.03
C GLU A 313 6.51 -21.53 -13.22
N ALA A 314 5.63 -20.88 -13.97
CA ALA A 314 5.74 -19.46 -14.26
C ALA A 314 4.37 -18.79 -14.39
N VAL A 315 4.38 -17.47 -14.33
CA VAL A 315 3.20 -16.63 -14.59
C VAL A 315 3.48 -15.58 -15.65
N ALA A 316 2.42 -15.14 -16.31
CA ALA A 316 2.53 -14.06 -17.28
C ALA A 316 2.63 -12.71 -16.56
N VAL A 317 3.61 -11.91 -16.97
CA VAL A 317 3.79 -10.53 -16.49
C VAL A 317 3.91 -9.61 -17.69
N ASP A 318 3.02 -8.63 -17.76
CA ASP A 318 3.07 -7.59 -18.78
C ASP A 318 4.33 -6.74 -18.61
N ILE A 319 4.85 -6.21 -19.70
CA ILE A 319 5.91 -5.21 -19.68
C ILE A 319 5.42 -3.96 -20.39
N GLY A 320 5.64 -2.79 -19.78
CA GLY A 320 5.39 -1.51 -20.40
C GLY A 320 6.47 -1.18 -21.42
N VAL A 321 6.08 -0.64 -22.57
CA VAL A 321 6.98 -0.19 -23.63
C VAL A 321 6.72 1.28 -23.88
N VAL A 322 7.78 2.06 -24.06
CA VAL A 322 7.71 3.46 -24.46
C VAL A 322 8.62 3.70 -25.65
N GLU A 323 8.01 4.16 -26.73
CA GLU A 323 8.70 4.63 -27.93
C GLU A 323 8.91 6.14 -27.82
N ILE A 324 10.18 6.56 -27.86
CA ILE A 324 10.59 7.95 -27.76
C ILE A 324 10.89 8.46 -29.16
N ARG A 325 10.16 9.49 -29.60
CA ARG A 325 10.31 10.12 -30.91
C ARG A 325 10.74 11.57 -30.79
N ASP A 326 11.53 12.01 -31.75
CA ASP A 326 12.07 13.36 -31.83
C ASP A 326 12.08 13.77 -33.30
N GLY A 327 11.49 14.93 -33.65
CA GLY A 327 11.40 15.39 -35.04
C GLY A 327 10.70 14.44 -36.03
N GLY A 328 9.84 13.53 -35.56
CA GLY A 328 9.09 12.58 -36.41
C GLY A 328 9.74 11.21 -36.61
N GLN A 329 10.99 11.01 -36.20
CA GLN A 329 11.66 9.69 -36.24
C GLN A 329 11.72 9.04 -34.85
N ALA A 330 11.53 7.72 -34.79
CA ALA A 330 11.70 6.93 -33.57
C ALA A 330 13.19 6.82 -33.23
N ARG A 331 13.57 7.31 -32.05
CA ARG A 331 14.96 7.41 -31.64
C ARG A 331 15.36 6.23 -30.74
N HIS A 332 14.50 5.89 -29.78
CA HIS A 332 14.76 4.82 -28.82
C HIS A 332 13.46 4.15 -28.35
N THR A 333 13.51 2.84 -28.15
CA THR A 333 12.44 2.07 -27.49
C THR A 333 12.96 1.62 -26.12
N ARG A 334 12.19 1.86 -25.06
CA ARG A 334 12.51 1.45 -23.70
C ARG A 334 11.40 0.56 -23.15
N TYR A 335 11.79 -0.34 -22.27
CA TYR A 335 10.90 -1.24 -21.54
C TYR A 335 10.90 -0.83 -20.06
N PHE A 336 9.77 -0.97 -19.38
CA PHE A 336 9.65 -0.70 -17.95
C PHE A 336 8.74 -1.75 -17.29
N LEU A 337 9.14 -2.22 -16.13
CA LEU A 337 8.41 -3.20 -15.34
C LEU A 337 7.34 -2.58 -14.47
N ASN A 338 7.63 -1.44 -13.85
CA ASN A 338 6.77 -0.84 -12.82
C ASN A 338 6.11 0.42 -13.38
N THR A 339 6.91 1.46 -13.63
CA THR A 339 6.35 2.79 -13.88
C THR A 339 7.22 3.62 -14.81
N ALA A 340 6.58 4.40 -15.67
CA ALA A 340 7.18 5.50 -16.39
C ALA A 340 6.56 6.83 -15.94
N SER A 341 7.32 7.92 -15.98
CA SER A 341 6.81 9.24 -15.59
C SER A 341 7.45 10.38 -16.37
N LEU A 342 6.68 11.46 -16.53
CA LEU A 342 7.10 12.73 -17.13
C LEU A 342 6.77 13.89 -16.18
N GLY A 343 7.60 14.92 -16.21
CA GLY A 343 7.49 16.09 -15.34
C GLY A 343 8.10 15.87 -13.96
N CYS A 344 7.58 16.56 -12.95
CA CYS A 344 8.25 16.63 -11.64
C CYS A 344 8.03 15.41 -10.72
N TYR A 345 7.62 14.25 -11.26
CA TYR A 345 7.38 13.04 -10.47
C TYR A 345 8.67 12.50 -9.84
N SER A 346 9.75 12.44 -10.61
CA SER A 346 11.06 11.98 -10.14
C SER A 346 11.58 12.85 -8.99
N ASP A 347 11.40 14.18 -9.08
CA ASP A 347 11.72 15.11 -8.00
C ASP A 347 10.90 14.84 -6.73
N LEU A 348 9.60 14.54 -6.88
CA LEU A 348 8.73 14.18 -5.77
C LEU A 348 9.21 12.91 -5.07
N VAL A 349 9.54 11.86 -5.82
CA VAL A 349 10.04 10.58 -5.27
C VAL A 349 11.37 10.80 -4.55
N ARG A 350 12.32 11.50 -5.19
CA ARG A 350 13.64 11.82 -4.61
C ARG A 350 13.53 12.63 -3.32
N LEU A 351 12.70 13.67 -3.30
CA LEU A 351 12.48 14.48 -2.09
C LEU A 351 11.78 13.70 -0.98
N ARG A 352 10.79 12.86 -1.32
CA ARG A 352 10.12 11.97 -0.37
C ARG A 352 11.13 11.07 0.32
N GLU A 353 11.94 10.35 -0.44
CA GLU A 353 12.91 9.38 0.11
C GLU A 353 13.94 10.04 1.02
N LYS A 354 14.43 11.23 0.65
CA LYS A 354 15.33 12.02 1.48
C LYS A 354 14.71 12.37 2.84
N TRP A 355 13.43 12.73 2.87
CA TRP A 355 12.75 13.19 4.08
C TRP A 355 12.07 12.08 4.87
N GLU A 356 11.77 10.95 4.24
CA GLU A 356 11.11 9.80 4.85
C GLU A 356 11.92 9.26 6.02
N LYS A 357 13.26 9.24 5.91
CA LYS A 357 14.17 8.85 6.99
C LYS A 357 13.99 9.65 8.28
N ARG A 358 13.56 10.92 8.19
CA ARG A 358 13.44 11.83 9.34
C ARG A 358 12.00 12.01 9.83
N TRP A 359 11.04 12.09 8.91
CA TRP A 359 9.65 12.47 9.22
C TRP A 359 8.64 11.34 9.00
N GLY A 360 9.09 10.17 8.55
CA GLY A 360 8.22 9.07 8.16
C GLY A 360 7.51 9.30 6.82
N LYS A 361 6.83 8.26 6.34
CA LYS A 361 6.32 8.16 4.95
C LYS A 361 5.34 9.27 4.55
N TRP A 362 4.28 9.48 5.34
CA TRP A 362 3.20 10.42 4.98
C TRP A 362 3.59 11.89 5.10
N PRO A 363 4.23 12.35 6.21
CA PRO A 363 4.67 13.74 6.32
C PRO A 363 5.74 14.10 5.28
N ALA A 364 6.70 13.19 5.03
CA ALA A 364 7.71 13.38 3.99
C ALA A 364 7.08 13.51 2.60
N PHE A 365 6.11 12.66 2.27
CA PHE A 365 5.38 12.73 1.01
C PHE A 365 4.64 14.07 0.84
N ALA A 366 3.89 14.50 1.86
CA ALA A 366 3.13 15.75 1.81
C ALA A 366 4.05 16.97 1.62
N ALA A 367 5.14 17.03 2.38
CA ALA A 367 6.12 18.10 2.26
C ALA A 367 6.82 18.09 0.89
N ALA A 368 7.21 16.90 0.41
CA ALA A 368 7.83 16.74 -0.91
C ALA A 368 6.87 17.20 -2.01
N LEU A 369 5.59 16.80 -1.97
CA LEU A 369 4.57 17.25 -2.93
C LEU A 369 4.44 18.77 -2.96
N VAL A 370 4.35 19.41 -1.79
CA VAL A 370 4.25 20.87 -1.71
C VAL A 370 5.48 21.54 -2.30
N ARG A 371 6.69 21.07 -1.95
CA ARG A 371 7.95 21.62 -2.45
C ARG A 371 8.09 21.44 -3.96
N THR A 372 7.88 20.22 -4.45
CA THR A 372 7.96 19.89 -5.87
C THR A 372 6.98 20.72 -6.69
N LEU A 373 5.71 20.80 -6.29
CA LEU A 373 4.72 21.59 -7.03
C LEU A 373 4.99 23.10 -7.00
N ARG A 374 5.67 23.62 -5.97
CA ARG A 374 6.06 25.04 -5.90
C ARG A 374 7.11 25.41 -6.94
N HIS A 375 8.08 24.53 -7.18
CA HIS A 375 9.21 24.77 -8.08
C HIS A 375 9.04 24.18 -9.48
N ALA A 376 8.08 23.26 -9.68
CA ALA A 376 7.84 22.62 -10.96
C ALA A 376 7.38 23.61 -12.03
N GLN A 377 7.87 23.39 -13.26
CA GLN A 377 7.36 24.02 -14.47
C GLN A 377 6.29 23.13 -15.10
N PRO A 378 5.18 23.71 -15.58
CA PRO A 378 4.10 22.92 -16.16
C PRO A 378 4.45 22.45 -17.59
N LEU A 379 4.26 21.16 -17.88
CA LEU A 379 4.45 20.60 -19.20
C LEU A 379 3.21 20.83 -20.07
N ARG A 380 3.39 21.47 -21.23
CA ARG A 380 2.36 21.57 -22.27
C ARG A 380 2.43 20.35 -23.17
N VAL A 381 1.36 19.57 -23.21
CA VAL A 381 1.31 18.29 -23.91
C VAL A 381 0.03 18.16 -24.71
N ARG A 382 0.05 17.34 -25.75
CA ARG A 382 -1.13 16.81 -26.42
C ARG A 382 -1.24 15.33 -26.03
N ILE A 383 -2.31 14.99 -25.32
CA ILE A 383 -2.64 13.62 -24.93
C ILE A 383 -3.87 13.20 -25.71
N ASP A 384 -3.75 12.13 -26.50
CA ASP A 384 -4.79 11.61 -27.39
C ASP A 384 -5.48 12.72 -28.20
N GLY A 385 -4.69 13.57 -28.84
CA GLY A 385 -5.17 14.67 -29.66
C GLY A 385 -5.68 15.91 -28.90
N LYS A 386 -5.78 15.87 -27.56
CA LYS A 386 -6.25 17.00 -26.75
C LYS A 386 -5.11 17.72 -26.05
N GLU A 387 -5.03 19.03 -26.25
CA GLU A 387 -4.05 19.85 -25.55
C GLU A 387 -4.38 19.94 -24.05
N ARG A 388 -3.33 19.78 -23.24
CA ARG A 388 -3.36 19.77 -21.79
C ARG A 388 -2.08 20.39 -21.25
N THR A 389 -2.18 20.96 -20.07
CA THR A 389 -1.02 21.38 -19.31
C THR A 389 -0.97 20.56 -18.02
N LEU A 390 0.17 19.94 -17.73
CA LEU A 390 0.35 18.98 -16.65
C LEU A 390 1.47 19.40 -15.69
N TRP A 391 1.33 19.05 -14.42
CA TRP A 391 2.45 19.07 -13.46
C TRP A 391 3.20 17.73 -13.48
N ILE A 392 2.43 16.64 -13.50
CA ILE A 392 2.91 15.27 -13.35
C ILE A 392 2.12 14.39 -14.31
N LEU A 393 2.82 13.50 -15.01
CA LEU A 393 2.25 12.34 -15.67
C LEU A 393 2.92 11.09 -15.12
N PHE A 394 2.11 10.13 -14.69
CA PHE A 394 2.49 8.81 -14.24
C PHE A 394 1.82 7.77 -15.13
N VAL A 395 2.60 6.80 -15.57
CA VAL A 395 2.16 5.66 -16.38
C VAL A 395 2.64 4.39 -15.68
N GLY A 396 1.73 3.68 -15.03
CA GLY A 396 2.01 2.38 -14.42
C GLY A 396 1.82 1.25 -15.42
N ASN A 397 2.67 0.22 -15.33
CA ASN A 397 2.46 -1.05 -16.03
C ASN A 397 1.49 -1.91 -15.21
N GLY A 398 0.23 -1.95 -15.64
CA GLY A 398 -0.89 -2.50 -14.88
C GLY A 398 -1.62 -1.49 -14.00
N PRO A 399 -2.86 -1.78 -13.57
CA PRO A 399 -3.66 -0.92 -12.70
C PRO A 399 -3.03 -0.83 -11.30
N TYR A 400 -2.65 0.37 -10.84
CA TYR A 400 -2.15 0.55 -9.47
C TYR A 400 -3.29 0.81 -8.46
N HIS A 401 -3.07 0.40 -7.22
CA HIS A 401 -3.91 0.72 -6.07
C HIS A 401 -3.11 1.50 -5.02
N PRO A 402 -3.77 2.31 -4.19
CA PRO A 402 -5.19 2.72 -4.25
C PRO A 402 -5.52 3.61 -5.46
N ARG A 403 -6.77 3.53 -5.94
CA ARG A 403 -7.33 4.49 -6.92
C ARG A 403 -7.59 5.83 -6.26
N GLY A 404 -7.37 6.94 -6.99
CA GLY A 404 -7.64 8.27 -6.46
C GLY A 404 -6.68 8.76 -5.38
N MET A 405 -5.46 8.23 -5.41
CA MET A 405 -4.41 8.44 -4.41
C MET A 405 -3.04 8.21 -5.06
N VAL A 406 -1.97 8.33 -4.27
CA VAL A 406 -0.63 7.96 -4.69
C VAL A 406 -0.60 6.45 -5.01
N PRO A 407 -0.17 6.04 -6.22
CA PRO A 407 0.05 4.64 -6.56
C PRO A 407 0.97 3.97 -5.54
N ALA A 408 0.60 2.78 -5.05
CA ALA A 408 1.35 2.09 -4.00
C ALA A 408 1.67 0.62 -4.33
N TRP A 409 0.72 -0.15 -4.86
CA TRP A 409 0.97 -1.54 -5.31
C TRP A 409 0.09 -1.91 -6.51
N ARG A 410 0.37 -3.06 -7.14
CA ARG A 410 -0.45 -3.60 -8.22
C ARG A 410 -1.18 -4.86 -7.75
N PRO A 411 -2.50 -4.97 -7.97
CA PRO A 411 -3.26 -6.18 -7.64
C PRO A 411 -3.13 -7.25 -8.74
N GLN A 412 -2.65 -6.89 -9.93
CA GLN A 412 -2.57 -7.76 -11.09
C GLN A 412 -1.38 -7.37 -11.99
N LEU A 413 -0.71 -8.36 -12.59
CA LEU A 413 0.48 -8.17 -13.43
C LEU A 413 0.25 -8.42 -14.94
N ASP A 414 -0.89 -8.99 -15.33
CA ASP A 414 -1.21 -9.45 -16.70
C ASP A 414 -2.50 -8.81 -17.25
N SER A 415 -2.78 -7.58 -16.84
CA SER A 415 -4.04 -6.88 -17.16
C SER A 415 -4.17 -6.44 -18.62
N GLY A 416 -3.07 -6.33 -19.37
CA GLY A 416 -3.00 -5.73 -20.70
C GLY A 416 -3.21 -4.21 -20.73
N LEU A 417 -3.18 -3.54 -19.57
CA LEU A 417 -3.53 -2.13 -19.43
C LEU A 417 -2.41 -1.33 -18.75
N LEU A 418 -2.30 -0.05 -19.12
CA LEU A 418 -1.51 0.95 -18.43
C LEU A 418 -2.39 1.75 -17.46
N ASP A 419 -1.87 2.10 -16.28
CA ASP A 419 -2.50 3.04 -15.36
C ASP A 419 -1.99 4.46 -15.60
N ILE A 420 -2.82 5.29 -16.20
CA ILE A 420 -2.47 6.64 -16.62
C ILE A 420 -3.04 7.62 -15.61
N ARG A 421 -2.15 8.28 -14.87
CA ARG A 421 -2.51 9.28 -13.86
C ARG A 421 -1.80 10.59 -14.14
N TYR A 422 -2.54 11.69 -14.20
CA TYR A 422 -1.91 12.99 -14.35
C TYR A 422 -2.59 14.09 -13.54
N LEU A 423 -1.77 15.05 -13.11
CA LEU A 423 -2.22 16.24 -12.43
C LEU A 423 -2.20 17.43 -13.39
N ARG A 424 -3.37 18.00 -13.63
CA ARG A 424 -3.61 19.13 -14.51
C ARG A 424 -3.11 20.44 -13.91
N ALA A 425 -2.40 21.22 -14.72
CA ALA A 425 -1.93 22.58 -14.43
C ALA A 425 -2.82 23.68 -15.01
N ASP A 426 -3.71 23.33 -15.95
CA ASP A 426 -4.64 24.27 -16.62
C ASP A 426 -5.87 24.65 -15.76
N ARG A 427 -5.83 24.39 -14.45
CA ARG A 427 -6.94 24.67 -13.53
C ARG A 427 -6.54 25.71 -12.49
N ARG A 428 -7.47 26.63 -12.17
CA ARG A 428 -7.28 27.64 -11.14
C ARG A 428 -6.91 26.99 -9.80
N LEU A 429 -5.82 27.47 -9.17
CA LEU A 429 -5.27 26.95 -7.92
C LEU A 429 -4.99 25.43 -7.95
N SER A 430 -4.59 24.88 -9.10
CA SER A 430 -4.39 23.43 -9.28
C SER A 430 -3.48 22.81 -8.22
N ARG A 431 -2.40 23.51 -7.84
CA ARG A 431 -1.41 23.04 -6.85
C ARG A 431 -2.06 22.88 -5.47
N THR A 432 -2.66 23.95 -4.96
CA THR A 432 -3.34 23.97 -3.66
C THR A 432 -4.48 22.96 -3.61
N ARG A 433 -5.29 22.89 -4.68
CA ARG A 433 -6.38 21.92 -4.79
C ARG A 433 -5.89 20.48 -4.78
N ALA A 434 -4.77 20.17 -5.45
CA ALA A 434 -4.20 18.83 -5.45
C ALA A 434 -3.73 18.41 -4.06
N VAL A 435 -3.02 19.30 -3.36
CA VAL A 435 -2.51 19.06 -2.00
C VAL A 435 -3.67 18.85 -1.01
N ILE A 436 -4.67 19.74 -1.02
CA ILE A 436 -5.86 19.60 -0.16
C ILE A 436 -6.64 18.33 -0.51
N ALA A 437 -6.86 18.06 -1.80
CA ALA A 437 -7.62 16.89 -2.22
C ALA A 437 -6.92 15.57 -1.87
N LEU A 438 -5.59 15.52 -1.90
CA LEU A 438 -4.83 14.37 -1.43
C LEU A 438 -4.95 14.21 0.09
N ALA A 439 -4.78 15.30 0.86
CA ALA A 439 -4.91 15.28 2.31
C ALA A 439 -6.31 14.82 2.76
N LEU A 440 -7.35 15.22 2.01
CA LEU A 440 -8.73 14.80 2.24
C LEU A 440 -9.10 13.47 1.56
N GLY A 441 -8.19 12.86 0.79
CA GLY A 441 -8.40 11.55 0.15
C GLY A 441 -9.46 11.59 -0.94
N VAL A 442 -9.76 12.79 -1.44
CA VAL A 442 -10.79 13.07 -2.45
C VAL A 442 -10.16 13.36 -3.80
N LEU A 443 -8.89 13.00 -4.01
CA LEU A 443 -8.17 13.31 -5.26
C LEU A 443 -8.89 12.77 -6.50
N ARG A 444 -9.57 11.61 -6.41
CA ARG A 444 -10.44 11.09 -7.49
C ARG A 444 -11.55 12.05 -7.93
N HIS A 445 -12.08 12.86 -7.01
CA HIS A 445 -13.26 13.71 -7.23
C HIS A 445 -12.89 15.12 -7.68
N THR A 446 -11.60 15.49 -7.68
CA THR A 446 -11.18 16.81 -8.16
C THR A 446 -10.95 16.80 -9.67
N ARG A 447 -11.38 17.87 -10.34
CA ARG A 447 -11.14 18.12 -11.77
C ARG A 447 -9.66 18.35 -12.11
N THR A 448 -8.78 18.45 -11.11
CA THR A 448 -7.33 18.62 -11.27
C THR A 448 -6.61 17.30 -11.46
N TYR A 449 -7.19 16.17 -11.08
CA TYR A 449 -6.59 14.85 -11.19
C TYR A 449 -7.38 14.03 -12.19
N VAL A 450 -6.67 13.32 -13.05
CA VAL A 450 -7.26 12.35 -13.96
C VAL A 450 -6.57 11.02 -13.72
N GLN A 451 -7.38 9.98 -13.64
CA GLN A 451 -6.94 8.59 -13.64
C GLN A 451 -7.77 7.84 -14.68
N ARG A 452 -7.11 7.05 -15.51
CA ARG A 452 -7.74 6.15 -16.47
C ARG A 452 -6.83 4.95 -16.74
N GLU A 453 -7.43 3.88 -17.19
CA GLU A 453 -6.71 2.69 -17.67
C GLU A 453 -6.90 2.58 -19.17
N ALA A 454 -5.83 2.31 -19.90
CA ALA A 454 -5.86 2.14 -21.36
C ALA A 454 -4.69 1.26 -21.83
N PRO A 455 -4.83 0.54 -22.96
CA PRO A 455 -3.74 -0.31 -23.49
C PRO A 455 -2.57 0.51 -24.05
N SER A 456 -2.82 1.78 -24.40
CA SER A 456 -1.82 2.70 -24.92
C SER A 456 -2.08 4.15 -24.51
N LEU A 457 -1.04 4.98 -24.61
CA LEU A 457 -1.08 6.41 -24.37
C LEU A 457 -0.10 7.10 -25.32
N ASP A 458 -0.57 8.10 -26.06
CA ASP A 458 0.31 8.95 -26.85
C ASP A 458 0.41 10.34 -26.23
N VAL A 459 1.65 10.81 -26.06
CA VAL A 459 1.97 12.09 -25.42
C VAL A 459 2.95 12.85 -26.30
N GLU A 460 2.50 13.96 -26.88
CA GLU A 460 3.34 14.88 -27.64
C GLU A 460 3.60 16.14 -26.83
N LEU A 461 4.85 16.59 -26.72
CA LEU A 461 5.20 17.85 -26.07
C LEU A 461 5.06 19.01 -27.05
N LEU A 462 4.36 20.07 -26.62
CA LEU A 462 4.04 21.23 -27.47
C LEU A 462 5.06 22.37 -27.38
N GLY A 463 6.11 22.23 -26.55
CA GLY A 463 7.00 23.35 -26.21
C GLY A 463 8.44 22.95 -25.93
N GLY A 464 8.91 21.80 -26.45
CA GLY A 464 10.29 21.35 -26.30
C GLY A 464 10.40 19.86 -25.99
N ARG A 465 11.45 19.51 -25.25
CA ARG A 465 11.78 18.14 -24.85
C ARG A 465 11.54 17.96 -23.37
N ALA A 466 11.25 16.74 -22.94
CA ALA A 466 11.21 16.38 -21.53
C ALA A 466 12.00 15.10 -21.30
N MET A 467 12.58 15.03 -20.11
CA MET A 467 13.27 13.85 -19.63
C MET A 467 12.24 12.78 -19.23
N LEU A 468 12.46 11.55 -19.69
CA LEU A 468 11.65 10.40 -19.31
C LEU A 468 12.29 9.73 -18.09
N SER A 469 11.48 9.28 -17.13
CA SER A 469 11.97 8.39 -16.07
C SER A 469 11.22 7.07 -16.11
N THR A 470 11.93 5.95 -16.14
CA THR A 470 11.36 4.60 -16.08
C THR A 470 11.99 3.81 -14.94
N ASP A 471 11.17 3.14 -14.13
CA ASP A 471 11.57 2.32 -12.98
C ASP A 471 12.56 3.00 -12.01
N GLY A 472 12.48 4.33 -11.89
CA GLY A 472 13.32 5.14 -10.99
C GLY A 472 14.60 5.66 -11.62
N GLU A 473 14.94 5.22 -12.84
CA GLU A 473 16.07 5.73 -13.62
C GLU A 473 15.62 6.83 -14.58
N VAL A 474 16.49 7.82 -14.80
CA VAL A 474 16.23 8.98 -15.64
C VAL A 474 16.94 8.77 -16.97
N TYR A 475 16.20 8.86 -18.08
CA TYR A 475 16.66 8.55 -19.42
C TYR A 475 16.35 9.66 -20.41
N ASP A 476 16.95 9.51 -21.60
CA ASP A 476 16.85 10.30 -22.82
C ASP A 476 15.65 11.24 -22.94
N GLU A 477 15.94 12.48 -23.35
CA GLU A 477 14.94 13.49 -23.66
C GLU A 477 14.24 13.21 -24.99
N GLY A 478 12.92 13.37 -25.02
CA GLY A 478 12.10 13.20 -26.22
C GLY A 478 11.05 14.29 -26.40
N GLY A 479 10.53 14.41 -27.63
CA GLY A 479 9.43 15.32 -27.99
C GLY A 479 8.07 14.63 -28.06
N ARG A 480 8.02 13.32 -28.32
CA ARG A 480 6.80 12.51 -28.29
C ARG A 480 7.08 11.14 -27.70
N PHE A 481 6.14 10.64 -26.90
CA PHE A 481 6.22 9.38 -26.17
C PHE A 481 4.95 8.57 -26.43
N THR A 482 5.12 7.37 -26.98
CA THR A 482 4.02 6.44 -27.18
C THR A 482 4.21 5.25 -26.24
N PHE A 483 3.37 5.20 -25.21
CA PHE A 483 3.35 4.12 -24.22
C PHE A 483 2.37 3.04 -24.66
N ARG A 484 2.75 1.77 -24.48
CA ARG A 484 1.90 0.61 -24.72
C ARG A 484 2.30 -0.54 -23.81
N VAL A 485 1.42 -1.50 -23.62
CA VAL A 485 1.81 -2.82 -23.09
C VAL A 485 2.45 -3.62 -24.23
N ALA A 486 3.52 -4.35 -23.95
CA ALA A 486 4.16 -5.25 -24.91
C ALA A 486 3.14 -6.29 -25.42
N GLU A 487 3.23 -6.66 -26.70
CA GLU A 487 2.27 -7.60 -27.32
C GLU A 487 2.28 -8.99 -26.67
N ARG A 488 3.43 -9.39 -26.13
CA ARG A 488 3.60 -10.66 -25.43
C ARG A 488 4.09 -10.37 -24.01
N PRO A 489 3.40 -10.87 -22.97
CA PRO A 489 3.91 -10.82 -21.62
C PRO A 489 5.15 -11.71 -21.49
N ILE A 490 6.01 -11.40 -20.53
CA ILE A 490 7.10 -12.30 -20.16
C ILE A 490 6.61 -13.38 -19.22
N ALA A 491 7.15 -14.59 -19.36
CA ALA A 491 7.00 -15.62 -18.35
C ALA A 491 7.97 -15.31 -17.19
N VAL A 492 7.47 -15.17 -15.97
CA VAL A 492 8.29 -15.01 -14.77
C VAL A 492 8.14 -16.25 -13.91
N TYR A 493 9.25 -16.91 -13.58
CA TYR A 493 9.23 -18.09 -12.73
C TYR A 493 8.63 -17.75 -11.36
N ARG A 494 7.61 -18.51 -10.99
CA ARG A 494 6.89 -18.38 -9.73
C ARG A 494 6.34 -19.73 -9.34
N ARG A 495 6.68 -20.17 -8.13
CA ARG A 495 6.21 -21.43 -7.56
C ARG A 495 4.68 -21.45 -7.45
N ASN A 496 4.06 -22.53 -7.89
CA ASN A 496 2.64 -22.79 -7.71
C ASN A 496 2.43 -23.50 -6.36
N GLU A 497 1.92 -22.81 -5.35
CA GLU A 497 1.77 -23.35 -3.99
C GLU A 497 0.92 -24.62 -3.91
N GLU A 498 -0.01 -24.84 -4.85
CA GLU A 498 -0.80 -26.07 -4.90
C GLU A 498 0.07 -27.33 -5.09
N ASN A 499 1.24 -27.18 -5.73
CA ASN A 499 2.19 -28.26 -5.97
C ASN A 499 3.18 -28.46 -4.82
N TRP A 500 3.20 -27.57 -3.82
CA TRP A 500 4.20 -27.56 -2.73
C TRP A 500 3.56 -27.36 -1.34
N PRO A 501 2.56 -28.18 -0.94
CA PRO A 501 1.77 -27.95 0.29
C PRO A 501 2.61 -28.01 1.58
N ASP A 502 3.72 -28.74 1.57
CA ASP A 502 4.59 -28.93 2.74
C ASP A 502 5.71 -27.90 2.85
N ARG A 503 5.81 -26.94 1.92
CA ARG A 503 6.85 -25.90 1.92
C ARG A 503 6.28 -24.54 2.33
N PRO A 504 6.38 -24.15 3.62
CA PRO A 504 5.83 -22.89 4.08
C PRO A 504 6.54 -21.70 3.41
N ARG A 505 5.77 -20.70 2.95
CA ARG A 505 6.35 -19.44 2.48
C ARG A 505 6.99 -18.66 3.63
N PRO A 506 8.19 -18.08 3.45
CA PRO A 506 8.86 -17.29 4.48
C PRO A 506 8.04 -16.09 4.97
N HIS A 507 7.16 -15.52 4.14
CA HIS A 507 6.65 -14.15 4.33
C HIS A 507 5.13 -13.95 4.25
N LEU A 508 4.32 -15.00 4.47
CA LEU A 508 2.91 -14.83 4.85
C LEU A 508 2.79 -14.45 6.34
N ARG A 509 3.45 -13.39 6.80
CA ARG A 509 3.28 -12.87 8.17
C ARG A 509 2.89 -11.40 8.12
N TRP A 510 1.58 -11.18 8.08
CA TRP A 510 0.94 -9.94 8.50
C TRP A 510 0.96 -9.83 10.03
#